data_AF-U6JNR1-F1
#
_entry.id   AF-U6JNR1-F1
#
_cell.length_a   1.000
_cell.length_b   1.000
_cell.length_c   1.000
_cell.angle_alpha   90.00
_cell.angle_beta   90.00
_cell.angle_gamma   90.00
#
_symmetry.space_group_name_H-M   'P 1'
#
loop_
_entity.id
_entity.type
_entity.pdbx_description
1 polymer ?
#
loop_
_entity_poly.entity_id
_entity_poly.type
_entity_poly.pdbx_seq_one_letter_code
_entity_poly.pdbx_strand_id
1 'polypeptide(L)'
;MVQDNIFALLTRGASLHKCHASLDSPLLQKRQHREQQLQQAQQQEGSLAEDGRTRGREASEKQYSAESLRARHSIAVKGLPVVPAPFLSFSDEIPLETGAAEAKKILLEGDQQSQEGPRKLPAWLISRLQTLGYKQPTPIQMQALPLMLKGHHMLASAPTGSGKTLAFLLPLIACLKAPSNAFGRLVVLSPTRELARQSLRTFQKLTDGTGFKAAFPQSHPGTRYGAADAVFATPLSLLTLLREKRLSLTDCNHLVLDEADRLLDSEWVSKSL
;
A
#
# COMPACT_ATOMS: atom_id res chain seq x y z
N MET A 1 -1.39 32.59 -9.27
CA MET A 1 -0.23 31.77 -8.88
C MET A 1 -0.76 30.54 -8.17
N VAL A 2 -0.70 29.37 -8.82
CA VAL A 2 -1.16 28.11 -8.21
C VAL A 2 -0.11 27.70 -7.17
N GLN A 3 -0.50 27.62 -5.90
CA GLN A 3 0.34 27.04 -4.85
C GLN A 3 0.54 25.55 -5.19
N ASP A 4 1.70 25.20 -5.74
CA ASP A 4 2.03 23.81 -6.06
C ASP A 4 2.16 23.01 -4.75
N ASN A 5 1.07 22.31 -4.41
CA ASN A 5 0.94 21.39 -3.28
C ASN A 5 1.86 20.18 -3.46
N ILE A 6 2.43 19.65 -2.38
CA ILE A 6 3.28 18.44 -2.44
C ILE A 6 2.57 17.29 -3.15
N PHE A 7 1.27 17.12 -2.97
CA PHE A 7 0.49 16.13 -3.69
C PHE A 7 0.49 16.42 -5.19
N ALA A 8 0.31 17.67 -5.61
CA ALA A 8 0.39 18.09 -7.02
C ALA A 8 1.79 17.91 -7.62
N LEU A 9 2.85 18.05 -6.82
CA LEU A 9 4.23 17.90 -7.27
C LEU A 9 4.65 16.41 -7.35
N LEU A 10 4.19 15.61 -6.39
CA LEU A 10 4.30 14.14 -6.42
C LEU A 10 3.46 13.54 -7.55
N THR A 11 2.30 14.11 -7.89
CA THR A 11 1.44 13.65 -9.01
C THR A 11 1.94 14.09 -10.39
N ARG A 12 2.79 15.11 -10.48
CA ARG A 12 3.48 15.50 -11.74
C ARG A 12 4.74 14.67 -12.00
N GLY A 13 5.43 14.21 -10.96
CA GLY A 13 6.67 13.43 -11.07
C GLY A 13 6.48 11.91 -11.06
N ALA A 14 5.52 11.40 -10.30
CA ALA A 14 5.04 10.03 -10.40
C ALA A 14 3.84 10.03 -11.36
N SER A 15 3.87 9.22 -12.40
CA SER A 15 2.85 9.20 -13.46
C SER A 15 1.43 9.00 -12.91
N LEU A 16 0.75 10.09 -12.58
CA LEU A 16 -0.65 10.16 -12.15
C LEU A 16 -1.50 10.87 -13.21
N HIS A 17 -1.17 10.67 -14.49
CA HIS A 17 -2.05 11.04 -15.60
C HIS A 17 -3.40 10.29 -15.59
N LYS A 18 -3.58 9.32 -14.67
CA LYS A 18 -4.77 8.46 -14.55
C LYS A 18 -5.68 8.74 -13.35
N CYS A 19 -5.27 9.58 -12.37
CA CYS A 19 -6.07 9.79 -11.15
C CYS A 19 -6.96 11.04 -11.16
N HIS A 20 -6.78 11.96 -12.11
CA HIS A 20 -7.64 13.14 -12.20
C HIS A 20 -9.11 12.78 -12.45
N ALA A 21 -9.38 11.69 -13.18
CA ALA A 21 -10.75 11.19 -13.40
C ALA A 21 -11.36 10.50 -12.17
N SER A 22 -10.56 10.10 -11.18
CA SER A 22 -11.03 9.31 -10.04
C SER A 22 -11.49 10.17 -8.85
N LEU A 23 -10.97 11.39 -8.70
CA LEU A 23 -11.34 12.30 -7.61
C LEU A 23 -12.69 13.00 -7.87
N ASP A 24 -13.04 13.21 -9.14
CA ASP A 24 -14.35 13.75 -9.55
C ASP A 24 -15.41 12.65 -9.78
N SER A 25 -15.13 11.40 -9.38
CA SER A 25 -16.05 10.30 -9.71
C SER A 25 -17.39 10.46 -8.96
N PRO A 26 -18.53 10.33 -9.67
CA PRO A 26 -19.87 10.32 -9.06
C PRO A 26 -20.05 9.25 -7.96
N LEU A 27 -19.18 8.25 -7.92
CA LEU A 27 -19.15 7.19 -6.92
C LEU A 27 -18.62 7.67 -5.57
N LEU A 28 -17.65 8.59 -5.54
CA LEU A 28 -17.17 9.20 -4.28
C LEU A 28 -18.21 10.14 -3.68
N GLN A 29 -18.93 10.90 -4.51
CA GLN A 29 -20.02 11.77 -4.06
C GLN A 29 -21.21 10.97 -3.52
N LYS A 30 -21.61 9.88 -4.20
CA LYS A 30 -22.63 8.94 -3.69
C LYS A 30 -22.21 8.28 -2.38
N ARG A 31 -20.91 8.06 -2.17
CA ARG A 31 -20.37 7.44 -0.96
C ARG A 31 -20.40 8.38 0.24
N GLN A 32 -20.07 9.67 0.05
CA GLN A 32 -20.21 10.69 1.10
C GLN A 32 -21.66 10.86 1.57
N HIS A 33 -22.62 10.84 0.63
CA HIS A 33 -24.04 10.89 0.99
C HIS A 33 -24.53 9.63 1.73
N ARG A 34 -24.04 8.44 1.34
CA ARG A 34 -24.43 7.19 2.01
C ARG A 34 -23.81 7.08 3.41
N GLU A 35 -22.61 7.62 3.63
CA GLU A 35 -21.96 7.66 4.94
C GLU A 35 -22.66 8.67 5.89
N GLN A 36 -23.15 9.80 5.38
CA GLN A 36 -24.00 10.73 6.15
C GLN A 36 -25.35 10.11 6.53
N GLN A 37 -25.97 9.35 5.63
CA GLN A 37 -27.23 8.66 5.91
C GLN A 37 -27.07 7.52 6.94
N LEU A 38 -25.95 6.79 6.90
CA LEU A 38 -25.65 5.72 7.86
C LEU A 38 -25.33 6.26 9.26
N GLN A 39 -24.70 7.44 9.36
CA GLN A 39 -24.48 8.11 10.64
C GLN A 39 -25.79 8.63 11.28
N GLN A 40 -26.76 9.04 10.45
CA GLN A 40 -28.09 9.43 10.92
C GLN A 40 -28.92 8.21 11.37
N ALA A 41 -28.82 7.08 10.67
CA ALA A 41 -29.52 5.84 11.04
C ALA A 41 -28.99 5.24 12.35
N GLN A 42 -27.68 5.33 12.61
CA GLN A 42 -27.05 4.81 13.83
C GLN A 42 -27.37 5.62 15.09
N GLN A 43 -27.95 6.82 14.97
CA GLN A 43 -28.44 7.59 16.13
C GLN A 43 -29.88 7.23 16.53
N GLN A 44 -30.60 6.43 15.73
CA GLN A 44 -32.00 6.06 16.01
C GLN A 44 -32.21 4.62 16.50
N GLU A 45 -31.27 3.70 16.29
CA GLU A 45 -31.41 2.30 16.72
C GLU A 45 -30.64 2.01 18.03
N GLY A 46 -31.16 2.56 19.12
CA GLY A 46 -30.84 2.12 20.47
C GLY A 46 -32.09 1.58 21.16
N SER A 47 -32.44 0.31 20.95
CA SER A 47 -33.09 -0.58 21.94
C SER A 47 -33.52 -1.92 21.36
N LEU A 48 -33.43 -2.95 22.22
CA LEU A 48 -34.02 -4.31 22.18
C LEU A 48 -33.09 -5.48 21.79
N ALA A 49 -33.24 -6.57 22.55
CA ALA A 49 -32.28 -7.64 22.83
C ALA A 49 -32.82 -9.06 22.52
N GLU A 50 -31.92 -10.05 22.60
CA GLU A 50 -32.11 -11.50 22.91
C GLU A 50 -32.87 -12.38 21.89
N ASP A 51 -32.65 -13.70 21.70
CA ASP A 51 -31.74 -14.77 22.18
C ASP A 51 -31.91 -16.00 21.22
N GLY A 52 -31.07 -17.05 21.31
CA GLY A 52 -31.46 -18.40 20.82
C GLY A 52 -30.44 -19.26 20.05
N ARG A 53 -29.97 -20.33 20.70
CA ARG A 53 -29.07 -21.41 20.22
C ARG A 53 -29.71 -22.38 19.21
N THR A 54 -28.88 -23.09 18.41
CA THR A 54 -28.78 -24.57 18.42
C THR A 54 -27.59 -25.13 17.63
N ARG A 55 -27.16 -26.34 18.04
CA ARG A 55 -25.94 -27.08 17.65
C ARG A 55 -26.12 -27.94 16.39
N GLY A 56 -25.03 -28.22 15.69
CA GLY A 56 -24.88 -29.39 14.81
C GLY A 56 -23.43 -29.59 14.39
N ARG A 57 -22.83 -30.71 14.82
CA ARG A 57 -21.46 -31.15 14.51
C ARG A 57 -21.40 -31.69 13.08
N GLU A 58 -20.30 -31.43 12.38
CA GLU A 58 -19.61 -32.46 11.59
C GLU A 58 -18.16 -32.03 11.36
N ALA A 59 -17.25 -32.94 11.71
CA ALA A 59 -15.82 -32.78 11.61
C ALA A 59 -15.35 -33.56 10.38
N SER A 60 -14.78 -32.85 9.39
CA SER A 60 -13.83 -33.42 8.45
C SER A 60 -13.08 -32.28 7.74
N GLU A 61 -11.74 -32.37 7.72
CA GLU A 61 -10.77 -31.64 6.88
C GLU A 61 -11.17 -30.24 6.35
N LYS A 62 -11.05 -29.21 7.20
CA LYS A 62 -11.39 -27.83 6.80
C LYS A 62 -10.31 -27.22 5.92
N GLN A 63 -10.44 -27.41 4.61
CA GLN A 63 -9.92 -26.48 3.62
C GLN A 63 -10.58 -25.12 3.90
N TYR A 64 -9.88 -24.22 4.60
CA TYR A 64 -10.45 -22.92 4.96
C TYR A 64 -10.73 -22.12 3.68
N SER A 65 -12.00 -21.82 3.38
CA SER A 65 -12.32 -20.90 2.30
C SER A 65 -11.69 -19.53 2.55
N ALA A 66 -11.36 -18.81 1.49
CA ALA A 66 -10.77 -17.46 1.60
C ALA A 66 -11.68 -16.53 2.42
N GLU A 67 -12.99 -16.69 2.30
CA GLU A 67 -14.02 -15.95 3.05
C GLU A 67 -13.97 -16.30 4.53
N SER A 68 -13.80 -17.59 4.87
CA SER A 68 -13.69 -18.04 6.26
C SER A 68 -12.46 -17.46 6.95
N LEU A 69 -11.33 -17.38 6.24
CA LEU A 69 -10.10 -16.75 6.74
C LEU A 69 -10.27 -15.26 6.98
N ARG A 70 -10.87 -14.55 6.00
CA ARG A 70 -11.16 -13.12 6.14
C ARG A 70 -12.08 -12.85 7.32
N ALA A 71 -13.16 -13.63 7.46
CA ALA A 71 -14.09 -13.53 8.58
C ALA A 71 -13.39 -13.77 9.93
N ARG A 72 -12.56 -14.82 10.03
CA ARG A 72 -11.80 -15.16 11.24
C ARG A 72 -10.89 -14.03 11.71
N HIS A 73 -10.31 -13.28 10.78
CA HIS A 73 -9.35 -12.21 11.06
C HIS A 73 -9.95 -10.80 10.93
N SER A 74 -11.28 -10.69 10.79
CA SER A 74 -11.97 -9.42 10.59
C SER A 74 -11.40 -8.59 9.41
N ILE A 75 -11.00 -9.27 8.33
CA ILE A 75 -10.48 -8.64 7.12
C ILE A 75 -11.65 -8.29 6.21
N ALA A 76 -11.79 -7.00 5.89
CA ALA A 76 -12.75 -6.51 4.91
C ALA A 76 -12.02 -5.93 3.70
N VAL A 77 -12.40 -6.36 2.49
CA VAL A 77 -11.90 -5.80 1.22
C VAL A 77 -13.08 -5.25 0.43
N LYS A 78 -12.91 -4.06 -0.13
CA LYS A 78 -13.93 -3.36 -0.94
C LYS A 78 -13.29 -2.81 -2.20
N GLY A 79 -14.08 -2.61 -3.26
CA GLY A 79 -13.63 -1.94 -4.49
C GLY A 79 -12.96 -2.85 -5.52
N LEU A 80 -13.06 -4.17 -5.38
CA LEU A 80 -12.60 -5.15 -6.37
C LEU A 80 -13.73 -6.11 -6.74
N PRO A 81 -13.88 -6.47 -8.03
CA PRO A 81 -14.87 -7.47 -8.45
C PRO A 81 -14.50 -8.87 -7.98
N VAL A 82 -13.20 -9.20 -7.99
CA VAL A 82 -12.65 -10.46 -7.51
C VAL A 82 -11.52 -10.13 -6.53
N VAL A 83 -11.66 -10.60 -5.29
CA VAL A 83 -10.64 -10.41 -4.25
C VAL A 83 -9.74 -11.64 -4.24
N PRO A 84 -8.43 -11.51 -4.51
CA PRO A 84 -7.48 -12.61 -4.42
C PRO A 84 -7.52 -13.29 -3.05
N ALA A 85 -7.32 -14.60 -3.03
CA ALA A 85 -7.21 -15.37 -1.80
C ALA A 85 -6.09 -14.79 -0.92
N PRO A 86 -6.29 -14.69 0.41
CA PRO A 86 -5.23 -14.26 1.31
C PRO A 86 -4.05 -15.23 1.27
N PHE A 87 -2.83 -14.70 1.32
CA PHE A 87 -1.63 -15.51 1.53
C PHE A 87 -1.66 -16.10 2.94
N LEU A 88 -1.45 -17.40 3.04
CA LEU A 88 -1.25 -18.15 4.27
C LEU A 88 0.24 -18.25 4.64
N SER A 89 1.13 -18.12 3.66
CA SER A 89 2.59 -18.17 3.80
C SER A 89 3.27 -17.10 2.94
N PHE A 90 4.46 -16.64 3.36
CA PHE A 90 5.29 -15.74 2.53
C PHE A 90 5.81 -16.41 1.25
N SER A 91 5.72 -17.75 1.15
CA SER A 91 6.10 -18.51 -0.04
C SER A 91 4.96 -18.71 -1.03
N ASP A 92 3.77 -18.20 -0.74
CA ASP A 92 2.61 -18.33 -1.61
C ASP A 92 2.80 -17.57 -2.95
N GLU A 93 2.08 -18.04 -3.97
CA GLU A 93 2.09 -17.46 -5.31
C GLU A 93 0.66 -17.15 -5.75
N ILE A 94 0.48 -16.02 -6.44
CA ILE A 94 -0.78 -15.67 -7.09
C ILE A 94 -1.05 -16.67 -8.22
N PRO A 95 -2.21 -17.36 -8.23
CA PRO A 95 -2.57 -18.28 -9.30
C PRO A 95 -2.56 -17.61 -10.68
N LEU A 96 -2.14 -18.35 -11.70
CA LEU A 96 -2.38 -17.98 -13.10
C LEU A 96 -3.89 -17.99 -13.32
N GLU A 97 -4.48 -16.84 -13.65
CA GLU A 97 -5.90 -16.81 -13.97
C GLU A 97 -6.13 -17.60 -15.26
N THR A 98 -6.66 -18.82 -15.13
CA THR A 98 -7.14 -19.65 -16.25
C THR A 98 -8.40 -19.01 -16.82
N GLY A 99 -8.21 -17.95 -17.60
CA GLY A 99 -9.33 -17.18 -18.14
C GLY A 99 -8.96 -15.83 -18.76
N ALA A 100 -7.69 -15.62 -19.13
CA ALA A 100 -7.22 -14.38 -19.74
C ALA A 100 -7.97 -13.96 -21.02
N ALA A 101 -8.81 -14.83 -21.60
CA ALA A 101 -9.68 -14.52 -22.73
C ALA A 101 -10.99 -13.82 -22.32
N GLU A 102 -11.59 -14.17 -21.18
CA GLU A 102 -12.92 -13.67 -20.78
C GLU A 102 -12.82 -12.30 -20.07
N ALA A 103 -11.80 -12.11 -19.22
CA ALA A 103 -11.55 -10.84 -18.54
C ALA A 103 -10.99 -9.75 -19.46
N LYS A 104 -10.25 -10.13 -20.53
CA LYS A 104 -9.81 -9.18 -21.58
C LYS A 104 -10.96 -8.57 -22.36
N LYS A 105 -12.11 -9.25 -22.43
CA LYS A 105 -13.28 -8.78 -23.19
C LYS A 105 -14.06 -7.67 -22.46
N ILE A 106 -13.91 -7.55 -21.14
CA ILE A 106 -14.63 -6.56 -20.31
C ILE A 106 -13.82 -5.27 -20.09
N LEU A 107 -12.49 -5.31 -20.26
CA LEU A 107 -11.57 -4.20 -19.96
C LEU A 107 -10.98 -3.51 -21.20
N LEU A 108 -11.62 -3.65 -22.36
CA LEU A 108 -11.24 -2.92 -23.57
C LEU A 108 -11.81 -1.49 -23.52
N GLU A 109 -11.12 -0.62 -22.78
CA GLU A 109 -10.93 0.81 -23.04
C GLU A 109 -10.00 1.38 -21.96
N GLY A 110 -8.69 1.24 -22.14
CA GLY A 110 -7.69 1.91 -21.29
C GLY A 110 -6.39 1.16 -21.05
N ASP A 111 -5.43 1.37 -21.96
CA ASP A 111 -3.97 1.33 -21.74
C ASP A 111 -3.29 -0.04 -21.48
N GLN A 112 -2.68 -0.59 -22.53
CA GLN A 112 -2.05 -1.92 -22.60
C GLN A 112 -0.62 -2.02 -22.01
N GLN A 113 -0.24 -1.17 -21.04
CA GLN A 113 1.07 -1.26 -20.38
C GLN A 113 0.97 -1.36 -18.86
N SER A 114 0.10 -2.23 -18.36
CA SER A 114 0.20 -2.70 -16.99
C SER A 114 1.37 -3.69 -16.92
N GLN A 115 2.55 -3.24 -16.47
CA GLN A 115 3.59 -4.20 -16.06
C GLN A 115 3.00 -5.08 -14.96
N GLU A 116 2.68 -6.33 -15.28
CA GLU A 116 2.26 -7.31 -14.29
C GLU A 116 3.38 -7.45 -13.25
N GLY A 117 3.03 -7.20 -11.98
CA GLY A 117 3.94 -7.38 -10.86
C GLY A 117 4.36 -8.84 -10.69
N PRO A 118 5.38 -9.12 -9.86
CA PRO A 118 5.79 -10.49 -9.60
C PRO A 118 4.65 -11.27 -8.91
N ARG A 119 4.43 -12.52 -9.31
CA ARG A 119 3.35 -13.36 -8.73
C ARG A 119 3.65 -13.86 -7.32
N LYS A 120 4.91 -13.83 -6.90
CA LYS A 120 5.39 -14.24 -5.58
C LYS A 120 6.55 -13.38 -5.12
N LEU A 121 6.85 -13.45 -3.82
CA LEU A 121 8.05 -12.83 -3.27
C LEU A 121 9.32 -13.56 -3.78
N PRO A 122 10.42 -12.84 -4.03
CA PRO A 122 11.67 -13.47 -4.48
C PRO A 122 12.27 -14.33 -3.37
N ALA A 123 12.92 -15.44 -3.76
CA ALA A 123 13.45 -16.43 -2.83
C ALA A 123 14.42 -15.84 -1.78
N TRP A 124 15.26 -14.89 -2.18
CA TRP A 124 16.19 -14.21 -1.27
C TRP A 124 15.45 -13.43 -0.18
N LEU A 125 14.30 -12.82 -0.50
CA LEU A 125 13.51 -12.04 0.46
C LEU A 125 12.78 -12.97 1.43
N ILE A 126 12.27 -14.10 0.94
CA ILE A 126 11.67 -15.15 1.78
C ILE A 126 12.72 -15.70 2.76
N SER A 127 13.92 -16.03 2.26
CA SER A 127 15.04 -16.47 3.11
C SER A 127 15.39 -15.43 4.16
N ARG A 128 15.43 -14.14 3.78
CA ARG A 128 15.69 -13.06 4.74
C ARG A 128 14.60 -12.93 5.80
N LEU A 129 13.33 -13.10 5.43
CA LEU A 129 12.21 -13.11 6.38
C LEU A 129 12.37 -14.22 7.42
N GLN A 130 12.75 -15.42 6.98
CA GLN A 130 13.01 -16.56 7.87
C GLN A 130 14.16 -16.27 8.84
N THR A 131 15.28 -15.72 8.36
CA THR A 131 16.42 -15.32 9.21
C THR A 131 16.03 -14.26 10.25
N LEU A 132 15.15 -13.32 9.88
CA LEU A 132 14.62 -12.31 10.78
C LEU A 132 13.51 -12.84 11.72
N GLY A 133 13.15 -14.12 11.61
CA GLY A 133 12.16 -14.78 12.48
C GLY A 133 10.70 -14.55 12.07
N TYR A 134 10.43 -14.00 10.89
CA TYR A 134 9.07 -13.82 10.38
C TYR A 134 8.57 -15.15 9.79
N LYS A 135 7.71 -15.85 10.54
CA LYS A 135 7.24 -17.19 10.18
C LYS A 135 6.03 -17.18 9.25
N GLN A 136 5.04 -16.34 9.55
CA GLN A 136 3.77 -16.27 8.82
C GLN A 136 3.30 -14.83 8.67
N PRO A 137 2.56 -14.51 7.59
CA PRO A 137 1.99 -13.18 7.40
C PRO A 137 0.96 -12.86 8.48
N THR A 138 0.96 -11.62 8.95
CA THR A 138 -0.11 -11.09 9.81
C THR A 138 -1.39 -10.87 8.99
N PRO A 139 -2.59 -10.77 9.60
CA PRO A 139 -3.84 -10.60 8.87
C PRO A 139 -3.84 -9.51 7.79
N ILE A 140 -3.26 -8.34 8.09
CA ILE A 140 -3.16 -7.26 7.10
C ILE A 140 -2.21 -7.63 5.95
N GLN A 141 -1.12 -8.33 6.23
CA GLN A 141 -0.16 -8.81 5.22
C GLN A 141 -0.77 -9.91 4.35
N MET A 142 -1.52 -10.85 4.94
CA MET A 142 -2.19 -11.95 4.22
C MET A 142 -2.99 -11.42 3.04
N GLN A 143 -3.74 -10.34 3.25
CA GLN A 143 -4.57 -9.76 2.20
C GLN A 143 -3.86 -8.70 1.35
N ALA A 144 -2.97 -7.90 1.94
CA ALA A 144 -2.26 -6.83 1.23
C ALA A 144 -1.25 -7.37 0.20
N LEU A 145 -0.51 -8.43 0.55
CA LEU A 145 0.52 -9.02 -0.31
C LEU A 145 0.00 -9.39 -1.72
N PRO A 146 -1.02 -10.27 -1.86
CA PRO A 146 -1.52 -10.64 -3.18
C PRO A 146 -2.14 -9.46 -3.95
N LEU A 147 -2.74 -8.49 -3.24
CA LEU A 147 -3.31 -7.30 -3.87
C LEU A 147 -2.23 -6.40 -4.48
N MET A 148 -1.17 -6.11 -3.71
CA MET A 148 -0.09 -5.23 -4.16
C MET A 148 0.81 -5.89 -5.20
N LEU A 149 1.03 -7.21 -5.11
CA LEU A 149 1.76 -7.97 -6.13
C LEU A 149 1.02 -8.00 -7.48
N LYS A 150 -0.32 -7.97 -7.48
CA LYS A 150 -1.14 -7.75 -8.68
C LYS A 150 -1.12 -6.30 -9.19
N GLY A 151 -0.45 -5.38 -8.49
CA GLY A 151 -0.35 -3.97 -8.88
C GLY A 151 -1.57 -3.12 -8.49
N HIS A 152 -2.46 -3.60 -7.62
CA HIS A 152 -3.61 -2.79 -7.19
C HIS A 152 -3.19 -1.63 -6.28
N HIS A 153 -3.78 -0.47 -6.51
CA HIS A 153 -3.77 0.62 -5.53
C HIS A 153 -4.64 0.26 -4.33
N MET A 154 -4.21 0.62 -3.12
CA MET A 154 -4.87 0.18 -1.90
C MET A 154 -4.80 1.24 -0.81
N LEU A 155 -5.92 1.39 -0.09
CA LEU A 155 -5.97 1.98 1.24
C LEU A 155 -6.04 0.84 2.26
N ALA A 156 -5.08 0.77 3.17
CA ALA A 156 -5.02 -0.24 4.21
C ALA A 156 -5.22 0.41 5.58
N SER A 157 -6.23 -0.05 6.31
CA SER A 157 -6.48 0.38 7.70
C SER A 157 -6.35 -0.82 8.64
N ALA A 158 -5.46 -0.70 9.61
CA ALA A 158 -5.25 -1.68 10.67
C ALA A 158 -4.60 -1.01 11.89
N PRO A 159 -4.78 -1.55 13.11
CA PRO A 159 -4.17 -1.00 14.32
C PRO A 159 -2.63 -0.92 14.25
N THR A 160 -2.03 -0.04 15.05
CA THR A 160 -0.57 0.02 15.22
C THR A 160 -0.04 -1.35 15.69
N GLY A 161 1.13 -1.76 15.19
CA GLY A 161 1.70 -3.07 15.52
C GLY A 161 1.13 -4.25 14.72
N SER A 162 0.13 -4.05 13.86
CA SER A 162 -0.43 -5.11 12.98
C SER A 162 0.50 -5.59 11.86
N GLY A 163 1.66 -4.94 11.68
CA GLY A 163 2.63 -5.31 10.65
C GLY A 163 2.43 -4.62 9.29
N LYS A 164 1.75 -3.46 9.25
CA LYS A 164 1.53 -2.63 8.05
C LYS A 164 2.82 -2.33 7.28
N THR A 165 3.92 -2.05 7.97
CA THR A 165 5.21 -1.74 7.34
C THR A 165 5.70 -2.87 6.44
N LEU A 166 5.66 -4.12 6.89
CA LEU A 166 5.99 -5.28 6.04
C LEU A 166 4.92 -5.49 4.96
N ALA A 167 3.66 -5.21 5.24
CA ALA A 167 2.56 -5.38 4.30
C ALA A 167 2.77 -4.57 3.01
N PHE A 168 3.34 -3.36 3.10
CA PHE A 168 3.70 -2.58 1.91
C PHE A 168 5.16 -2.79 1.45
N LEU A 169 6.13 -2.99 2.34
CA LEU A 169 7.52 -3.12 1.93
C LEU A 169 7.80 -4.39 1.15
N LEU A 170 7.27 -5.54 1.57
CA LEU A 170 7.55 -6.83 0.92
C LEU A 170 7.12 -6.86 -0.56
N PRO A 171 5.87 -6.52 -0.92
CA PRO A 171 5.47 -6.56 -2.32
C PRO A 171 6.19 -5.48 -3.15
N LEU A 172 6.45 -4.30 -2.58
CA LEU A 172 7.14 -3.22 -3.30
C LEU A 172 8.61 -3.55 -3.55
N ILE A 173 9.32 -4.15 -2.58
CA ILE A 173 10.68 -4.66 -2.79
C ILE A 173 10.70 -5.70 -3.91
N ALA A 174 9.72 -6.61 -3.95
CA ALA A 174 9.58 -7.57 -5.04
C ALA A 174 9.37 -6.86 -6.40
N CYS A 175 8.51 -5.84 -6.45
CA CYS A 175 8.25 -5.04 -7.65
C CYS A 175 9.49 -4.26 -8.15
N LEU A 176 10.42 -3.88 -7.26
CA LEU A 176 11.67 -3.23 -7.67
C LEU A 176 12.61 -4.16 -8.46
N LYS A 177 12.39 -5.48 -8.41
CA LYS A 177 13.11 -6.57 -9.11
C LYS A 177 14.60 -6.70 -8.75
N ALA A 178 15.39 -5.65 -9.00
CA ALA A 178 16.83 -5.59 -8.74
C ALA A 178 17.25 -4.15 -8.38
N PRO A 179 18.41 -3.95 -7.72
CA PRO A 179 18.97 -2.62 -7.49
C PRO A 179 19.20 -1.86 -8.80
N SER A 180 19.06 -0.54 -8.75
CA SER A 180 19.25 0.34 -9.92
C SER A 180 20.06 1.57 -9.54
N ASN A 181 20.57 2.27 -10.58
CA ASN A 181 21.18 3.59 -10.43
C ASN A 181 20.15 4.74 -10.50
N ALA A 182 18.86 4.42 -10.57
CA ALA A 182 17.77 5.38 -10.47
C ALA A 182 17.64 5.98 -9.06
N PHE A 183 16.94 7.10 -8.95
CA PHE A 183 16.63 7.73 -7.66
C PHE A 183 15.13 7.68 -7.35
N GLY A 184 14.77 7.13 -6.19
CA GLY A 184 13.43 7.19 -5.64
C GLY A 184 12.39 6.37 -6.40
N ARG A 185 12.74 5.16 -6.86
CA ARG A 185 11.77 4.24 -7.51
C ARG A 185 10.60 3.87 -6.58
N LEU A 186 10.91 3.77 -5.28
CA LEU A 186 9.95 3.69 -4.19
C LEU A 186 10.09 4.94 -3.30
N VAL A 187 8.98 5.64 -3.04
CA VAL A 187 8.92 6.76 -2.09
C VAL A 187 7.95 6.41 -0.97
N VAL A 188 8.42 6.50 0.27
CA VAL A 188 7.62 6.34 1.49
C VAL A 188 7.63 7.65 2.25
N LEU A 189 6.45 8.24 2.38
CA LEU A 189 6.22 9.45 3.16
C LEU A 189 5.63 9.06 4.51
N SER A 190 6.22 9.60 5.58
CA SER A 190 5.69 9.46 6.94
C SER A 190 5.56 10.84 7.59
N PRO A 191 4.62 11.03 8.53
CA PRO A 191 4.34 12.36 9.10
C PRO A 191 5.48 12.90 9.94
N THR A 192 6.30 12.03 10.54
CA THR A 192 7.46 12.43 11.36
C THR A 192 8.75 11.77 10.86
N ARG A 193 9.88 12.39 11.18
CA ARG A 193 11.22 11.88 10.83
C ARG A 193 11.48 10.54 11.52
N GLU A 194 10.95 10.35 12.71
CA GLU A 194 11.11 9.17 13.55
C GLU A 194 10.43 7.97 12.88
N LEU A 195 9.20 8.16 12.39
CA LEU A 195 8.44 7.13 11.67
C LEU A 195 9.09 6.79 10.33
N ALA A 196 9.50 7.81 9.55
CA ALA A 196 10.21 7.57 8.29
C ALA A 196 11.51 6.78 8.52
N ARG A 197 12.25 7.06 9.59
CA ARG A 197 13.45 6.29 9.98
C ARG A 197 13.14 4.86 10.43
N GLN A 198 11.99 4.61 11.06
CA GLN A 198 11.57 3.25 11.42
C GLN A 198 11.32 2.40 10.17
N SER A 199 10.59 2.94 9.20
CA SER A 199 10.32 2.30 7.91
C SER A 199 11.61 2.10 7.10
N LEU A 200 12.50 3.09 7.08
CA LEU A 200 13.84 2.99 6.48
C LEU A 200 14.66 1.83 7.08
N ARG A 201 14.76 1.75 8.41
CA ARG A 201 15.49 0.67 9.09
C ARG A 201 14.91 -0.69 8.75
N THR A 202 13.60 -0.78 8.60
CA THR A 202 12.92 -2.03 8.21
C THR A 202 13.29 -2.41 6.79
N PHE A 203 13.25 -1.47 5.85
CA PHE A 203 13.71 -1.71 4.47
C PHE A 203 15.18 -2.15 4.42
N GLN A 204 16.07 -1.47 5.13
CA GLN A 204 17.50 -1.83 5.21
C GLN A 204 17.69 -3.23 5.79
N LYS A 205 16.96 -3.58 6.86
CA LYS A 205 17.01 -4.94 7.42
C LYS A 205 16.52 -6.00 6.43
N LEU A 206 15.50 -5.72 5.64
CA LEU A 206 14.96 -6.65 4.64
C LEU A 206 15.88 -6.81 3.42
N THR A 207 16.63 -5.77 3.07
CA THR A 207 17.45 -5.72 1.84
C THR A 207 18.95 -5.82 2.10
N ASP A 208 19.33 -6.08 3.33
CA ASP A 208 20.72 -6.30 3.74
C ASP A 208 21.41 -7.37 2.87
N GLY A 209 22.60 -7.07 2.37
CA GLY A 209 23.37 -7.95 1.49
C GLY A 209 22.92 -8.03 0.02
N THR A 210 21.90 -7.26 -0.41
CA THR A 210 21.35 -7.36 -1.78
C THR A 210 21.76 -6.24 -2.73
N GLY A 211 22.42 -5.20 -2.22
CA GLY A 211 22.83 -4.02 -2.99
C GLY A 211 21.74 -2.96 -3.19
N PHE A 212 20.49 -3.18 -2.74
CA PHE A 212 19.47 -2.12 -2.73
C PHE A 212 19.93 -0.95 -1.85
N LYS A 213 19.72 0.26 -2.35
CA LYS A 213 20.09 1.51 -1.68
C LYS A 213 18.85 2.23 -1.21
N ALA A 214 18.90 2.77 0.01
CA ALA A 214 17.86 3.62 0.54
C ALA A 214 18.41 4.99 0.94
N ALA A 215 17.64 6.04 0.68
CA ALA A 215 17.96 7.40 1.08
C ALA A 215 16.96 7.90 2.14
N PHE A 216 17.48 8.74 3.04
CA PHE A 216 16.69 9.56 3.96
C PHE A 216 17.04 11.03 3.70
N PRO A 217 16.36 11.68 2.75
CA PRO A 217 16.70 13.02 2.37
C PRO A 217 16.47 14.03 3.51
N GLN A 218 17.45 14.89 3.72
CA GLN A 218 17.46 15.97 4.70
C GLN A 218 17.77 17.26 3.96
N SER A 219 17.06 18.32 4.30
CA SER A 219 17.16 19.62 3.63
C SER A 219 18.34 20.47 4.10
N HIS A 220 19.51 19.87 4.35
CA HIS A 220 20.72 20.63 4.71
C HIS A 220 21.32 21.28 3.45
N PRO A 221 21.79 22.54 3.47
CA PRO A 221 22.40 23.17 2.30
C PRO A 221 23.55 22.33 1.72
N GLY A 222 23.61 22.21 0.39
CA GLY A 222 24.72 21.55 -0.32
C GLY A 222 24.68 20.02 -0.41
N THR A 223 23.80 19.33 0.32
CA THR A 223 23.65 17.86 0.19
C THR A 223 23.12 17.47 -1.19
N ARG A 224 23.85 16.61 -1.90
CA ARG A 224 23.35 15.91 -3.09
C ARG A 224 23.15 14.44 -2.76
N TYR A 225 22.06 13.87 -3.26
CA TYR A 225 21.77 12.46 -3.09
C TYR A 225 22.20 11.71 -4.35
N GLY A 226 23.03 10.68 -4.18
CA GLY A 226 23.31 9.72 -5.24
C GLY A 226 22.14 8.77 -5.46
N ALA A 227 22.33 7.77 -6.33
CA ALA A 227 21.32 6.75 -6.61
C ALA A 227 20.79 6.06 -5.35
N ALA A 228 19.46 5.92 -5.26
CA ALA A 228 18.76 5.26 -4.17
C ALA A 228 17.47 4.64 -4.70
N ASP A 229 17.28 3.34 -4.50
CA ASP A 229 16.10 2.63 -4.96
C ASP A 229 14.84 3.04 -4.19
N ALA A 230 14.99 3.28 -2.89
CA ALA A 230 13.92 3.68 -2.00
C ALA A 230 14.25 4.98 -1.25
N VAL A 231 13.26 5.87 -1.13
CA VAL A 231 13.36 7.13 -0.40
C VAL A 231 12.35 7.11 0.74
N PHE A 232 12.84 7.35 1.96
CA PHE A 232 12.02 7.50 3.15
C PHE A 232 12.14 8.94 3.61
N ALA A 233 11.04 9.68 3.68
CA ALA A 233 11.11 11.11 3.96
C ALA A 233 9.88 11.61 4.72
N THR A 234 10.02 12.80 5.32
CA THR A 234 8.85 13.62 5.62
C THR A 234 8.50 14.45 4.39
N PRO A 235 7.21 14.73 4.16
CA PRO A 235 6.76 15.50 3.00
C PRO A 235 7.51 16.81 2.80
N LEU A 236 7.58 17.67 3.83
CA LEU A 236 8.21 18.99 3.71
C LEU A 236 9.69 18.89 3.31
N SER A 237 10.44 17.95 3.91
CA SER A 237 11.86 17.78 3.59
C SER A 237 12.07 17.36 2.12
N LEU A 238 11.20 16.46 1.62
CA LEU A 238 11.27 16.01 0.23
C LEU A 238 10.86 17.13 -0.74
N LEU A 239 9.80 17.88 -0.41
CA LEU A 239 9.32 19.00 -1.21
C LEU A 239 10.37 20.09 -1.36
N THR A 240 11.06 20.46 -0.28
CA THR A 240 12.13 21.46 -0.35
C THR A 240 13.22 21.05 -1.32
N LEU A 241 13.70 19.80 -1.23
CA LEU A 241 14.74 19.28 -2.13
C LEU A 241 14.28 19.18 -3.59
N LEU A 242 13.00 18.89 -3.84
CA LEU A 242 12.40 18.91 -5.17
C LEU A 242 12.34 20.33 -5.75
N ARG A 243 11.86 21.30 -4.95
CA ARG A 243 11.76 22.72 -5.36
C ARG A 243 13.14 23.32 -5.65
N GLU A 244 14.15 22.95 -4.85
CA GLU A 244 15.55 23.34 -5.06
C GLU A 244 16.22 22.58 -6.21
N LYS A 245 15.52 21.67 -6.90
CA LYS A 245 16.04 20.81 -7.99
C LYS A 245 17.28 19.99 -7.57
N ARG A 246 17.35 19.61 -6.30
CA ARG A 246 18.47 18.84 -5.71
C ARG A 246 18.29 17.32 -5.83
N LEU A 247 17.08 16.88 -6.15
CA LEU A 247 16.73 15.52 -6.52
C LEU A 247 15.57 15.53 -7.51
N SER A 248 15.34 14.41 -8.19
CA SER A 248 14.20 14.21 -9.09
C SER A 248 13.53 12.89 -8.80
N LEU A 249 12.20 12.83 -8.94
CA LEU A 249 11.39 11.61 -8.76
C LEU A 249 10.86 11.05 -10.10
N THR A 250 11.57 11.32 -11.20
CA THR A 250 11.16 10.88 -12.55
C THR A 250 11.00 9.36 -12.66
N ASP A 251 11.79 8.58 -11.91
CA ASP A 251 11.74 7.12 -11.91
C ASP A 251 10.81 6.54 -10.83
N CYS A 252 10.04 7.39 -10.13
CA CYS A 252 9.17 6.97 -9.03
C CYS A 252 7.92 6.24 -9.55
N ASN A 253 7.87 4.93 -9.31
CA ASN A 253 6.75 4.07 -9.71
C ASN A 253 5.87 3.65 -8.53
N HIS A 254 6.36 3.82 -7.30
CA HIS A 254 5.67 3.39 -6.09
C HIS A 254 5.68 4.50 -5.04
N LEU A 255 4.50 4.93 -4.61
CA LEU A 255 4.32 5.91 -3.54
C LEU A 255 3.54 5.28 -2.39
N VAL A 256 4.04 5.44 -1.17
CA VAL A 256 3.38 5.04 0.07
C VAL A 256 3.20 6.26 0.97
N LEU A 257 1.98 6.44 1.46
CA LEU A 257 1.65 7.40 2.52
C LEU A 257 1.43 6.60 3.81
N ASP A 258 2.45 6.58 4.66
CA ASP A 258 2.42 5.90 5.95
C ASP A 258 1.79 6.82 7.00
N GLU A 259 0.85 6.31 7.81
CA GLU A 259 -0.01 7.11 8.69
C GLU A 259 -0.73 8.23 7.91
N ALA A 260 -1.43 7.84 6.84
CA ALA A 260 -2.08 8.74 5.89
C ALA A 260 -3.13 9.67 6.53
N ASP A 261 -3.80 9.20 7.59
CA ASP A 261 -4.71 10.00 8.42
C ASP A 261 -4.00 11.22 9.01
N ARG A 262 -2.78 11.06 9.54
CA ARG A 262 -1.98 12.16 10.07
C ARG A 262 -1.40 13.04 8.97
N LEU A 263 -1.04 12.46 7.83
CA LEU A 263 -0.52 13.19 6.67
C LEU A 263 -1.58 14.04 5.95
N LEU A 264 -2.85 13.67 6.07
CA LEU A 264 -3.97 14.35 5.41
C LEU A 264 -4.80 15.19 6.38
N ASP A 265 -4.40 15.27 7.65
CA ASP A 265 -5.04 16.14 8.62
C ASP A 265 -4.94 17.61 8.17
N SER A 266 -6.07 18.31 8.22
CA SER A 266 -6.26 19.70 7.78
C SER A 266 -5.27 20.69 8.41
N GLU A 267 -4.88 20.48 9.67
CA GLU A 267 -3.84 21.30 10.33
C GLU A 267 -2.44 21.03 9.77
N TRP A 268 -2.17 19.80 9.32
CA TRP A 268 -0.87 19.43 8.76
C TRP A 268 -0.74 19.91 7.31
N VAL A 269 -1.81 19.78 6.52
CA VAL A 269 -1.88 20.24 5.12
C VAL A 269 -1.69 21.75 5.03
N SER A 270 -2.30 22.52 5.94
CA SER A 270 -2.13 23.99 5.98
C SER A 270 -0.75 24.45 6.43
N LYS A 271 -0.02 23.67 7.24
CA LYS A 271 1.37 23.98 7.67
C LYS A 271 2.43 23.53 6.66
N SER A 272 2.09 22.62 5.76
CA SER A 272 3.03 22.00 4.81
C SER A 272 2.91 22.54 3.38
N LEU A 273 1.98 23.47 3.16
CA LEU A 273 1.70 24.18 1.90
C LEU A 273 2.05 25.66 2.01
#